data_AF-M0E380-F1
#
_entry.id   AF-M0E380-F1
#
_cell.length_a   1.000
_cell.length_b   1.000
_cell.length_c   1.000
_cell.angle_alpha   90.00
_cell.angle_beta   90.00
_cell.angle_gamma   90.00
#
_symmetry.space_group_name_H-M   'P 1'
#
loop_
_entity.id
_entity.type
_entity.pdbx_description
1 polymer ?
#
loop_
_entity_poly.entity_id
_entity_poly.type
_entity_poly.pdbx_seq_one_letter_code
_entity_poly.pdbx_strand_id
1 'polypeptide(L)'
;MSGAGATADADGADPVREASEAAATLRERYDELARIEARIADLGRERIEAAADAYRRAHRVLDRYEEDAVGTGDFGSYVQFRGEFGEAVDIEDDQLAADAFAAADEAVDKRRLSESDFAAAREALEPASEYVDLLADRDEALDDYRAARKEAREAKKALDARLDDLREVADMADADLDADVSRLREPIESYNDAVREAFEEFYTSASAREVFAFLDRADGTPFVDADVPPTDLREYVDEYEAGEEPLPTLLEYADYSNSKLEHYVDDPGALRTAVAVHRTYVERLDAEPLTLDWPPAEGDELAYEIDELIPLVSRVADDETVATLRSVRELARDEEYERLRRAAAVRHALDDPELDLLERGVIDDRVREAERTLSIAEDVLTETERE
;
A
#
# COMPACT_ATOMS: atom_id res chain seq x y z
N MET A 1 12.20 3.28 -11.83
CA MET A 1 11.65 3.15 -10.46
C MET A 1 10.16 2.94 -10.64
N SER A 2 9.79 1.70 -10.94
CA SER A 2 8.50 1.34 -11.51
C SER A 2 7.49 0.96 -10.45
N GLY A 3 6.23 1.25 -10.78
CA GLY A 3 5.04 1.08 -9.98
C GLY A 3 4.99 -0.22 -9.21
N ALA A 4 4.78 -0.09 -7.91
CA ALA A 4 4.10 -1.10 -7.14
C ALA A 4 2.62 -1.07 -7.58
N GLY A 5 2.33 -1.67 -8.74
CA GLY A 5 0.97 -2.02 -9.11
C GLY A 5 0.45 -2.96 -8.05
N ALA A 6 -0.44 -2.45 -7.20
CA ALA A 6 -1.18 -3.24 -6.25
C ALA A 6 -2.10 -4.16 -7.07
N THR A 7 -1.62 -5.37 -7.36
CA THR A 7 -2.46 -6.48 -7.80
C THR A 7 -3.50 -6.76 -6.72
N ALA A 8 -4.64 -6.12 -6.84
CA ALA A 8 -5.79 -6.33 -5.98
C ALA A 8 -6.97 -6.75 -6.86
N ASP A 9 -6.97 -8.01 -7.33
CA ASP A 9 -8.18 -8.80 -7.14
C ASP A 9 -8.02 -10.30 -7.38
N ALA A 10 -8.43 -11.07 -6.36
CA ALA A 10 -8.92 -12.45 -6.40
C ALA A 10 -9.13 -13.01 -4.96
N ASP A 11 -8.55 -12.38 -3.94
CA ASP A 11 -8.75 -12.74 -2.51
C ASP A 11 -8.47 -11.56 -1.56
N GLY A 12 -8.35 -10.34 -2.09
CA GLY A 12 -8.17 -9.11 -1.33
C GLY A 12 -9.53 -8.49 -1.04
N ALA A 13 -9.81 -8.21 0.22
CA ALA A 13 -11.12 -7.77 0.64
C ALA A 13 -11.52 -6.40 0.05
N ASP A 14 -12.74 -6.33 -0.50
CA ASP A 14 -13.36 -5.10 -1.02
C ASP A 14 -13.43 -4.01 0.07
N PRO A 15 -12.68 -2.90 -0.05
CA PRO A 15 -12.63 -1.83 0.96
C PRO A 15 -14.00 -1.22 1.27
N VAL A 16 -14.92 -1.21 0.30
CA VAL A 16 -16.29 -0.73 0.51
C VAL A 16 -17.03 -1.66 1.50
N ARG A 17 -16.96 -2.96 1.27
CA ARG A 17 -17.58 -3.95 2.16
C ARG A 17 -16.94 -3.93 3.55
N GLU A 18 -15.61 -3.90 3.62
CA GLU A 18 -14.88 -3.88 4.89
C GLU A 18 -15.22 -2.66 5.73
N ALA A 19 -15.24 -1.46 5.14
CA ALA A 19 -15.61 -0.24 5.84
C ALA A 19 -17.05 -0.31 6.37
N SER A 20 -17.99 -0.85 5.58
CA SER A 20 -19.37 -1.06 6.03
C SER A 20 -19.46 -2.03 7.21
N GLU A 21 -18.74 -3.15 7.17
CA GLU A 21 -18.74 -4.18 8.23
C GLU A 21 -18.07 -3.67 9.51
N ALA A 22 -16.94 -2.98 9.37
CA ALA A 22 -16.23 -2.40 10.50
C ALA A 22 -17.04 -1.29 11.18
N ALA A 23 -17.75 -0.46 10.40
CA ALA A 23 -18.67 0.54 10.93
C ALA A 23 -19.86 -0.09 11.67
N ALA A 24 -20.44 -1.18 11.14
CA ALA A 24 -21.51 -1.91 11.82
C ALA A 24 -21.02 -2.52 13.16
N THR A 25 -19.86 -3.17 13.14
CA THR A 25 -19.23 -3.75 14.35
C THR A 25 -18.94 -2.68 15.38
N LEU A 26 -18.37 -1.53 14.98
CA LEU A 26 -18.10 -0.42 15.89
C LEU A 26 -19.38 0.07 16.60
N ARG A 27 -20.47 0.25 15.87
CA ARG A 27 -21.75 0.67 16.47
C ARG A 27 -22.27 -0.38 17.47
N GLU A 28 -22.22 -1.67 17.12
CA GLU A 28 -22.63 -2.75 18.02
C GLU A 28 -21.82 -2.75 19.33
N ARG A 29 -20.50 -2.62 19.26
CA ARG A 29 -19.62 -2.59 20.45
C ARG A 29 -19.80 -1.34 21.29
N TYR A 30 -20.06 -0.22 20.64
CA TYR A 30 -20.42 1.01 21.35
C TYR A 30 -21.75 0.84 22.11
N ASP A 31 -22.79 0.29 21.49
CA ASP A 31 -24.10 0.08 22.11
C ASP A 31 -24.05 -0.94 23.26
N GLU A 32 -23.21 -1.97 23.14
CA GLU A 32 -22.92 -2.92 24.22
C GLU A 32 -22.27 -2.25 25.43
N LEU A 33 -21.18 -1.52 25.21
CA LEU A 33 -20.50 -0.78 26.28
C LEU A 33 -21.43 0.24 26.94
N ALA A 34 -22.18 1.01 26.15
CA ALA A 34 -23.13 2.00 26.66
C ALA A 34 -24.22 1.37 27.54
N ARG A 35 -24.72 0.19 27.18
CA ARG A 35 -25.70 -0.56 28.00
C ARG A 35 -25.11 -1.00 29.33
N ILE A 36 -23.87 -1.51 29.34
CA ILE A 36 -23.19 -1.93 30.57
C ILE A 36 -22.93 -0.72 31.47
N GLU A 37 -22.45 0.39 30.91
CA GLU A 37 -22.21 1.62 31.67
C GLU A 37 -23.49 2.23 32.22
N ALA A 38 -24.61 2.19 31.48
CA ALA A 38 -25.91 2.60 31.99
C ALA A 38 -26.36 1.75 33.18
N ARG A 39 -26.19 0.42 33.11
CA ARG A 39 -26.49 -0.49 34.24
C ARG A 39 -25.62 -0.18 35.46
N ILE A 40 -24.33 0.10 35.26
CA ILE A 40 -23.42 0.51 36.35
C ILE A 40 -23.85 1.84 36.96
N ALA A 41 -24.26 2.80 36.13
CA ALA A 41 -24.74 4.10 36.59
C ALA A 41 -26.03 3.97 37.42
N ASP A 42 -26.98 3.14 36.97
CA ASP A 42 -28.26 2.90 37.66
C ASP A 42 -28.09 2.26 39.04
N LEU A 43 -27.15 1.32 39.17
CA LEU A 43 -26.86 0.64 40.44
C LEU A 43 -25.96 1.48 41.37
N GLY A 44 -25.16 2.38 40.79
CA GLY A 44 -24.17 3.20 41.46
C GLY A 44 -22.80 2.51 41.50
N ARG A 45 -21.84 3.07 40.77
CA ARG A 45 -20.48 2.51 40.62
C ARG A 45 -19.79 2.21 41.95
N GLU A 46 -19.83 3.14 42.90
CA GLU A 46 -19.18 2.97 44.20
C GLU A 46 -19.77 1.79 44.99
N ARG A 47 -21.09 1.55 44.86
CA ARG A 47 -21.78 0.43 45.51
C ARG A 47 -21.39 -0.90 44.87
N ILE A 48 -21.27 -0.94 43.54
CA ILE A 48 -20.79 -2.11 42.79
C ILE A 48 -19.35 -2.44 43.21
N GLU A 49 -18.46 -1.45 43.22
CA GLU A 49 -17.06 -1.62 43.61
C GLU A 49 -16.94 -2.10 45.06
N ALA A 50 -17.73 -1.54 45.99
CA ALA A 50 -17.77 -1.98 47.38
C ALA A 50 -18.20 -3.44 47.54
N ALA A 51 -19.28 -3.86 46.85
CA ALA A 51 -19.76 -5.23 46.88
C ALA A 51 -18.76 -6.22 46.23
N ALA A 52 -18.19 -5.86 45.09
CA ALA A 52 -17.16 -6.65 44.41
C ALA A 52 -15.91 -6.83 45.28
N ASP A 53 -15.47 -5.78 45.97
CA ASP A 53 -14.32 -5.85 46.86
C ASP A 53 -14.62 -6.67 48.14
N ALA A 54 -15.82 -6.54 48.71
CA ALA A 54 -16.26 -7.39 49.82
C ALA A 54 -16.29 -8.87 49.41
N TYR A 55 -16.85 -9.19 48.24
CA TYR A 55 -16.88 -10.54 47.68
C TYR A 55 -15.47 -11.12 47.51
N ARG A 56 -14.54 -10.36 46.88
CA ARG A 56 -13.15 -10.80 46.70
C ARG A 56 -12.41 -10.96 48.02
N ARG A 57 -12.67 -10.11 49.02
CA ARG A 57 -12.10 -10.25 50.37
C ARG A 57 -12.63 -11.51 51.05
N ALA A 58 -13.93 -11.74 51.05
CA ALA A 58 -14.58 -12.89 51.65
C ALA A 58 -14.07 -14.21 51.04
N HIS A 59 -14.01 -14.31 49.70
CA HIS A 59 -13.45 -15.48 49.02
C HIS A 59 -11.98 -15.72 49.37
N ARG A 60 -11.16 -14.67 49.43
CA ARG A 60 -9.74 -14.79 49.81
C ARG A 60 -9.57 -15.32 51.24
N VAL A 61 -10.44 -14.92 52.17
CA VAL A 61 -10.43 -15.41 53.54
C VAL A 61 -10.87 -16.87 53.59
N LEU A 62 -11.93 -17.25 52.86
CA LEU A 62 -12.38 -18.64 52.75
C LEU A 62 -11.26 -19.55 52.21
N ASP A 63 -10.64 -19.18 51.10
CA ASP A 63 -9.57 -19.96 50.47
C ASP A 63 -8.32 -20.09 51.37
N ARG A 64 -7.99 -19.06 52.15
CA ARG A 64 -6.85 -19.08 53.05
C ARG A 64 -7.02 -20.06 54.20
N TYR A 65 -8.24 -20.20 54.73
CA TYR A 65 -8.48 -20.88 56.00
C TYR A 65 -9.21 -22.23 55.85
N GLU A 66 -9.71 -22.58 54.67
CA GLU A 66 -10.46 -23.83 54.44
C GLU A 66 -9.69 -25.09 54.87
N GLU A 67 -8.38 -25.15 54.62
CA GLU A 67 -7.57 -26.32 55.00
C GLU A 67 -7.29 -26.39 56.52
N ASP A 68 -7.13 -25.24 57.17
CA ASP A 68 -6.62 -25.14 58.54
C ASP A 68 -7.72 -24.95 59.61
N ALA A 69 -8.88 -24.41 59.23
CA ALA A 69 -9.97 -24.05 60.15
C ALA A 69 -11.09 -25.11 60.22
N VAL A 70 -10.96 -26.24 59.51
CA VAL A 70 -11.94 -27.34 59.49
C VAL A 70 -11.59 -28.47 60.46
N GLY A 71 -12.62 -29.17 60.96
CA GLY A 71 -12.46 -30.44 61.69
C GLY A 71 -11.70 -30.33 63.03
N THR A 72 -10.51 -30.94 63.12
CA THR A 72 -9.59 -30.88 64.27
C THR A 72 -8.48 -29.83 64.10
N GLY A 73 -8.66 -28.89 63.18
CA GLY A 73 -7.71 -27.83 62.86
C GLY A 73 -7.32 -26.95 64.05
N ASP A 74 -6.40 -26.02 63.81
CA ASP A 74 -5.91 -25.13 64.86
C ASP A 74 -7.03 -24.18 65.31
N PHE A 75 -7.32 -24.20 66.62
CA PHE A 75 -8.32 -23.30 67.19
C PHE A 75 -7.94 -21.82 67.00
N GLY A 76 -6.64 -21.52 66.93
CA GLY A 76 -6.14 -20.20 66.56
C GLY A 76 -6.57 -19.79 65.15
N SER A 77 -6.38 -20.67 64.17
CA SER A 77 -6.84 -20.48 62.79
C SER A 77 -8.36 -20.29 62.69
N TYR A 78 -9.17 -21.02 63.46
CA TYR A 78 -10.62 -20.82 63.52
C TYR A 78 -11.01 -19.42 64.04
N VAL A 79 -10.37 -18.95 65.12
CA VAL A 79 -10.66 -17.63 65.69
C VAL A 79 -10.23 -16.51 64.74
N GLN A 80 -9.07 -16.65 64.08
CA GLN A 80 -8.61 -15.70 63.08
C GLN A 80 -9.56 -15.66 61.87
N PHE A 81 -9.97 -16.83 61.37
CA PHE A 81 -10.96 -16.93 60.30
C PHE A 81 -12.27 -16.21 60.68
N ARG A 82 -12.86 -16.47 61.85
CA ARG A 82 -14.11 -15.80 62.25
C ARG A 82 -13.96 -14.27 62.36
N GLY A 83 -12.78 -13.79 62.77
CA GLY A 83 -12.49 -12.36 62.81
C GLY A 83 -12.38 -11.75 61.41
N GLU A 84 -11.51 -12.30 60.56
CA GLU A 84 -11.26 -11.78 59.20
C GLU A 84 -12.47 -11.95 58.28
N PHE A 85 -13.17 -13.09 58.37
CA PHE A 85 -14.35 -13.36 57.55
C PHE A 85 -15.53 -12.50 57.99
N GLY A 86 -15.73 -12.34 59.30
CA GLY A 86 -16.74 -11.44 59.85
C GLY A 86 -16.54 -10.00 59.37
N GLU A 87 -15.31 -9.47 59.41
CA GLU A 87 -15.00 -8.14 58.85
C GLU A 87 -15.20 -8.07 57.33
N ALA A 88 -14.93 -9.15 56.60
CA ALA A 88 -15.09 -9.18 55.14
C ALA A 88 -16.56 -9.17 54.68
N VAL A 89 -17.47 -9.75 55.47
CA VAL A 89 -18.92 -9.85 55.18
C VAL A 89 -19.77 -8.83 55.93
N ASP A 90 -19.20 -8.08 56.87
CA ASP A 90 -19.85 -6.98 57.59
C ASP A 90 -20.02 -5.76 56.66
N ILE A 91 -21.13 -5.74 55.94
CA ILE A 91 -21.53 -4.65 55.05
C ILE A 91 -22.88 -4.07 55.48
N GLU A 92 -23.15 -2.81 55.12
CA GLU A 92 -24.39 -2.14 55.49
C GLU A 92 -25.61 -2.79 54.80
N ASP A 93 -26.76 -2.82 55.48
CA ASP A 93 -27.98 -3.50 55.02
C ASP A 93 -28.54 -2.97 53.68
N ASP A 94 -28.18 -1.75 53.28
CA ASP A 94 -28.59 -1.10 52.03
C ASP A 94 -27.58 -1.29 50.88
N GLN A 95 -26.47 -1.99 51.14
CA GLN A 95 -25.48 -2.36 50.13
C GLN A 95 -26.00 -3.47 49.22
N LEU A 96 -25.39 -3.55 48.04
CA LEU A 96 -25.73 -4.55 47.05
C LEU A 96 -25.39 -5.96 47.56
N ALA A 97 -26.34 -6.88 47.44
CA ALA A 97 -26.24 -8.26 47.93
C ALA A 97 -25.99 -8.42 49.44
N ALA A 98 -26.38 -7.46 50.29
CA ALA A 98 -26.29 -7.59 51.76
C ALA A 98 -26.81 -8.93 52.31
N ASP A 99 -27.95 -9.43 51.79
CA ASP A 99 -28.51 -10.72 52.18
C ASP A 99 -27.57 -11.91 51.90
N ALA A 100 -26.78 -11.85 50.82
CA ALA A 100 -25.83 -12.90 50.44
C ALA A 100 -24.63 -12.93 51.41
N PHE A 101 -24.12 -11.76 51.80
CA PHE A 101 -23.04 -11.66 52.77
C PHE A 101 -23.48 -12.11 54.17
N ALA A 102 -24.69 -11.74 54.59
CA ALA A 102 -25.26 -12.21 55.85
C ALA A 102 -25.48 -13.74 55.87
N ALA A 103 -26.00 -14.30 54.77
CA ALA A 103 -26.17 -15.75 54.64
C ALA A 103 -24.82 -16.50 54.64
N ALA A 104 -23.78 -15.90 54.06
CA ALA A 104 -22.44 -16.46 54.08
C ALA A 104 -21.83 -16.47 55.49
N ASP A 105 -22.03 -15.41 56.30
CA ASP A 105 -21.61 -15.40 57.70
C ASP A 105 -22.35 -16.48 58.52
N GLU A 106 -23.66 -16.61 58.31
CA GLU A 106 -24.48 -17.61 59.00
C GLU A 106 -24.03 -19.05 58.69
N ALA A 107 -23.66 -19.33 57.43
CA ALA A 107 -23.19 -20.65 57.02
C ALA A 107 -21.98 -21.14 57.84
N VAL A 108 -21.12 -20.21 58.27
CA VAL A 108 -19.91 -20.46 59.06
C VAL A 108 -20.05 -20.06 60.54
N ASP A 109 -21.25 -19.69 61.01
CA ASP A 109 -21.49 -19.40 62.43
C ASP A 109 -21.71 -20.69 63.25
N LYS A 110 -20.68 -21.54 63.31
CA LYS A 110 -20.73 -22.84 63.98
C LYS A 110 -19.52 -23.05 64.86
N ARG A 111 -19.71 -23.76 65.98
CA ARG A 111 -18.64 -24.09 66.94
C ARG A 111 -17.50 -24.94 66.36
N ARG A 112 -17.76 -25.64 65.24
CA ARG A 112 -16.79 -26.42 64.46
C ARG A 112 -17.21 -26.35 63.01
N LEU A 113 -16.27 -26.02 62.14
CA LEU A 113 -16.50 -25.91 60.70
C LEU A 113 -16.08 -27.20 59.99
N SER A 114 -16.80 -27.52 58.92
CA SER A 114 -16.39 -28.49 57.91
C SER A 114 -16.18 -27.82 56.56
N GLU A 115 -15.51 -28.52 55.65
CA GLU A 115 -15.36 -28.09 54.24
C GLU A 115 -16.73 -27.77 53.61
N SER A 116 -17.79 -28.51 53.99
CA SER A 116 -19.15 -28.22 53.53
C SER A 116 -19.68 -26.86 53.99
N ASP A 117 -19.23 -26.35 55.14
CA ASP A 117 -19.64 -25.03 55.64
C ASP A 117 -18.95 -23.92 54.84
N PHE A 118 -17.68 -24.11 54.48
CA PHE A 118 -16.95 -23.24 53.55
C PHE A 118 -17.59 -23.24 52.15
N ALA A 119 -17.97 -24.41 51.65
CA ALA A 119 -18.70 -24.54 50.38
C ALA A 119 -20.07 -23.82 50.43
N ALA A 120 -20.81 -23.96 51.54
CA ALA A 120 -22.08 -23.27 51.72
C ALA A 120 -21.92 -21.74 51.81
N ALA A 121 -20.84 -21.24 52.43
CA ALA A 121 -20.53 -19.82 52.43
C ALA A 121 -20.19 -19.30 51.02
N ARG A 122 -19.44 -20.07 50.22
CA ARG A 122 -19.16 -19.71 48.81
C ARG A 122 -20.44 -19.70 47.97
N GLU A 123 -21.31 -20.70 48.14
CA GLU A 123 -22.61 -20.75 47.46
C GLU A 123 -23.49 -19.56 47.86
N ALA A 124 -23.51 -19.20 49.14
CA ALA A 124 -24.25 -18.03 49.63
C ALA A 124 -23.74 -16.71 49.05
N LEU A 125 -22.44 -16.60 48.73
CA LEU A 125 -21.83 -15.41 48.12
C LEU A 125 -22.03 -15.32 46.60
N GLU A 126 -22.48 -16.37 45.91
CA GLU A 126 -22.65 -16.39 44.45
C GLU A 126 -23.43 -15.17 43.91
N PRO A 127 -24.53 -14.69 44.51
CA PRO A 127 -25.23 -13.51 44.02
C PRO A 127 -24.39 -12.22 44.01
N ALA A 128 -23.36 -12.11 44.85
CA ALA A 128 -22.46 -10.97 44.86
C ALA A 128 -21.37 -11.05 43.76
N SER A 129 -21.17 -12.21 43.12
CA SER A 129 -20.26 -12.34 41.98
C SER A 129 -20.72 -11.53 40.77
N GLU A 130 -22.04 -11.32 40.62
CA GLU A 130 -22.64 -10.51 39.55
C GLU A 130 -21.99 -9.13 39.42
N TYR A 131 -21.58 -8.52 40.54
CA TYR A 131 -20.93 -7.20 40.54
C TYR A 131 -19.46 -7.24 40.16
N VAL A 132 -18.77 -8.35 40.42
CA VAL A 132 -17.42 -8.59 39.90
C VAL A 132 -17.49 -8.80 38.40
N ASP A 133 -18.42 -9.64 37.94
CA ASP A 133 -18.64 -9.95 36.53
C ASP A 133 -19.02 -8.69 35.76
N LEU A 134 -19.94 -7.87 36.29
CA LEU A 134 -20.34 -6.61 35.66
C LEU A 134 -19.17 -5.62 35.46
N LEU A 135 -18.22 -5.56 36.39
CA LEU A 135 -17.01 -4.74 36.22
C LEU A 135 -16.05 -5.32 35.18
N ALA A 136 -15.91 -6.66 35.15
CA ALA A 136 -15.09 -7.34 34.15
C ALA A 136 -15.68 -7.18 32.75
N ASP A 137 -16.98 -7.42 32.58
CA ASP A 137 -17.73 -7.22 31.34
C ASP A 137 -17.56 -5.80 30.80
N ARG A 138 -17.56 -4.80 31.68
CA ARG A 138 -17.35 -3.40 31.30
C ARG A 138 -15.95 -3.12 30.77
N ASP A 139 -14.93 -3.71 31.39
CA ASP A 139 -13.55 -3.55 30.94
C ASP A 139 -13.31 -4.31 29.62
N GLU A 140 -13.87 -5.50 29.45
CA GLU A 140 -13.86 -6.24 28.19
C GLU A 140 -14.57 -5.47 27.07
N ALA A 141 -15.81 -5.00 27.30
CA ALA A 141 -16.56 -4.21 26.34
C ALA A 141 -15.84 -2.91 25.95
N LEU A 142 -15.07 -2.32 26.87
CA LEU A 142 -14.27 -1.13 26.59
C LEU A 142 -13.11 -1.44 25.65
N ASP A 143 -12.44 -2.57 25.85
CA ASP A 143 -11.34 -3.02 24.99
C ASP A 143 -11.85 -3.45 23.60
N ASP A 144 -12.98 -4.16 23.55
CA ASP A 144 -13.67 -4.51 22.29
C ASP A 144 -14.08 -3.27 21.49
N TYR A 145 -14.67 -2.27 22.15
CA TYR A 145 -15.00 -0.99 21.52
C TYR A 145 -13.73 -0.30 20.97
N ARG A 146 -12.63 -0.28 21.73
CA ARG A 146 -11.37 0.33 21.28
C ARG A 146 -10.79 -0.38 20.07
N ALA A 147 -10.84 -1.72 20.05
CA ALA A 147 -10.42 -2.53 18.93
C ALA A 147 -11.28 -2.23 17.68
N ALA A 148 -12.61 -2.32 17.82
CA ALA A 148 -13.54 -2.02 16.73
C ALA A 148 -13.39 -0.59 16.20
N ARG A 149 -13.13 0.40 17.07
CA ARG A 149 -12.90 1.79 16.63
C ARG A 149 -11.61 1.94 15.85
N LYS A 150 -10.56 1.21 16.22
CA LYS A 150 -9.31 1.17 15.47
C LYS A 150 -9.54 0.56 14.09
N GLU A 151 -10.20 -0.59 14.03
CA GLU A 151 -10.51 -1.29 12.77
C GLU A 151 -11.36 -0.44 11.84
N ALA A 152 -12.43 0.20 12.34
CA ALA A 152 -13.25 1.10 11.55
C ALA A 152 -12.48 2.30 10.97
N ARG A 153 -11.50 2.84 11.70
CA ARG A 153 -10.64 3.92 11.19
C ARG A 153 -9.70 3.46 10.08
N GLU A 154 -9.09 2.29 10.23
CA GLU A 154 -8.22 1.73 9.19
C GLU A 154 -9.03 1.36 7.95
N ALA A 155 -10.20 0.74 8.11
CA ALA A 155 -11.10 0.40 7.01
C ALA A 155 -11.60 1.66 6.29
N LYS A 156 -11.95 2.73 7.03
CA LYS A 156 -12.30 4.03 6.45
C LYS A 156 -11.16 4.58 5.60
N LYS A 157 -9.92 4.55 6.09
CA LYS A 157 -8.76 5.04 5.35
C LYS A 157 -8.51 4.23 4.07
N ALA A 158 -8.69 2.91 4.12
CA ALA A 158 -8.60 2.06 2.93
C ALA A 158 -9.70 2.40 1.92
N LEU A 159 -10.92 2.66 2.38
CA LEU A 159 -12.02 3.12 1.54
C LEU A 159 -11.76 4.50 0.93
N ASP A 160 -11.20 5.45 1.68
CA ASP A 160 -10.82 6.77 1.16
C ASP A 160 -9.83 6.62 -0.02
N ALA A 161 -8.78 5.81 0.15
CA ALA A 161 -7.82 5.54 -0.94
C ALA A 161 -8.50 4.89 -2.14
N ARG A 162 -9.36 3.89 -1.91
CA ARG A 162 -10.09 3.23 -3.00
C ARG A 162 -11.05 4.18 -3.73
N LEU A 163 -11.66 5.12 -3.01
CA LEU A 163 -12.54 6.12 -3.61
C LEU A 163 -11.77 7.07 -4.52
N ASP A 164 -10.54 7.46 -4.13
CA ASP A 164 -9.67 8.27 -4.98
C ASP A 164 -9.29 7.50 -6.26
N ASP A 165 -8.89 6.22 -6.17
CA ASP A 165 -8.63 5.38 -7.34
C ASP A 165 -9.87 5.29 -8.27
N LEU A 166 -11.05 5.03 -7.70
CA LEU A 166 -12.29 4.94 -8.48
C LEU A 166 -12.65 6.25 -9.18
N ARG A 167 -12.32 7.41 -8.58
CA ARG A 167 -12.52 8.73 -9.20
C ARG A 167 -11.55 8.96 -10.34
N GLU A 168 -10.29 8.56 -10.20
CA GLU A 168 -9.31 8.62 -11.30
C GLU A 168 -9.76 7.78 -12.49
N VAL A 169 -10.29 6.58 -12.25
CA VAL A 169 -10.90 5.75 -13.31
C VAL A 169 -12.14 6.43 -13.90
N ALA A 170 -13.02 7.00 -13.07
CA ALA A 170 -14.24 7.68 -13.54
C ALA A 170 -13.94 8.88 -14.45
N ASP A 171 -12.88 9.64 -14.17
CA ASP A 171 -12.42 10.76 -15.01
C ASP A 171 -12.02 10.31 -16.43
N MET A 172 -11.76 9.02 -16.62
CA MET A 172 -11.43 8.40 -17.91
C MET A 172 -12.64 7.81 -18.65
N ALA A 173 -13.85 7.87 -18.08
CA ALA A 173 -15.04 7.21 -18.62
C ALA A 173 -15.51 7.76 -19.97
N ASP A 174 -15.15 8.99 -20.32
CA ASP A 174 -15.47 9.60 -21.62
C ASP A 174 -14.58 9.08 -22.78
N ALA A 175 -13.58 8.24 -22.49
CA ALA A 175 -12.72 7.65 -23.51
C ALA A 175 -13.47 6.61 -24.34
N ASP A 176 -13.29 6.67 -25.66
CA ASP A 176 -13.84 5.68 -26.56
C ASP A 176 -13.02 4.38 -26.55
N LEU A 177 -13.34 3.47 -25.63
CA LEU A 177 -12.63 2.21 -25.50
C LEU A 177 -12.83 1.26 -26.70
N ASP A 178 -13.83 1.48 -27.55
CA ASP A 178 -14.03 0.72 -28.80
C ASP A 178 -13.11 1.19 -29.94
N ALA A 179 -12.35 2.26 -29.73
CA ALA A 179 -11.41 2.78 -30.70
C ALA A 179 -10.35 1.74 -31.09
N ASP A 180 -10.06 1.69 -32.39
CA ASP A 180 -9.05 0.80 -32.95
C ASP A 180 -7.65 1.37 -32.71
N VAL A 181 -7.16 1.23 -31.46
CA VAL A 181 -5.85 1.72 -31.00
C VAL A 181 -4.69 1.15 -31.84
N SER A 182 -4.89 0.02 -32.53
CA SER A 182 -3.87 -0.56 -33.43
C SER A 182 -3.47 0.41 -34.56
N ARG A 183 -4.41 1.26 -35.01
CA ARG A 183 -4.13 2.30 -36.03
C ARG A 183 -3.09 3.32 -35.61
N LEU A 184 -2.92 3.50 -34.30
CA LEU A 184 -1.92 4.39 -33.71
C LEU A 184 -0.69 3.60 -33.25
N ARG A 185 -0.92 2.44 -32.64
CA ARG A 185 0.13 1.59 -32.06
C ARG A 185 1.05 0.97 -33.10
N GLU A 186 0.48 0.33 -34.13
CA GLU A 186 1.26 -0.40 -35.13
C GLU A 186 2.23 0.51 -35.89
N PRO A 187 1.85 1.73 -36.35
CA PRO A 187 2.80 2.64 -36.99
C PRO A 187 3.92 3.11 -36.07
N ILE A 188 3.63 3.38 -34.79
CA ILE A 188 4.63 3.81 -33.81
C ILE A 188 5.61 2.68 -33.49
N GLU A 189 5.11 1.48 -33.20
CA GLU A 189 5.95 0.30 -32.94
C GLU A 189 6.79 -0.05 -34.18
N SER A 190 6.19 -0.03 -35.37
CA SER A 190 6.92 -0.28 -36.62
C SER A 190 8.01 0.75 -36.88
N TYR A 191 7.77 2.03 -36.57
CA TYR A 191 8.81 3.07 -36.67
C TYR A 191 9.91 2.85 -35.64
N ASN A 192 9.54 2.61 -34.38
CA ASN A 192 10.48 2.45 -33.27
C ASN A 192 11.38 1.22 -33.46
N ASP A 193 10.85 0.13 -33.98
CA ASP A 193 11.64 -1.06 -34.31
C ASP A 193 12.59 -0.79 -35.48
N ALA A 194 12.11 -0.13 -36.55
CA ALA A 194 12.92 0.20 -37.71
C ALA A 194 14.06 1.19 -37.40
N VAL A 195 13.81 2.21 -36.58
CA VAL A 195 14.85 3.18 -36.21
C VAL A 195 15.90 2.57 -35.28
N ARG A 196 15.51 1.61 -34.42
CA ARG A 196 16.45 0.84 -33.60
C ARG A 196 17.38 -0.02 -34.45
N GLU A 197 16.83 -0.75 -35.42
CA GLU A 197 17.63 -1.55 -36.36
C GLU A 197 18.56 -0.66 -37.20
N ALA A 198 18.04 0.44 -37.75
CA ALA A 198 18.81 1.38 -38.55
C ALA A 198 19.95 2.03 -37.75
N PHE A 199 19.70 2.42 -36.50
CA PHE A 199 20.74 2.97 -35.64
C PHE A 199 21.79 1.92 -35.26
N GLU A 200 21.41 0.67 -35.00
CA GLU A 200 22.37 -0.41 -34.73
C GLU A 200 23.26 -0.66 -35.96
N GLU A 201 22.69 -0.68 -37.17
CA GLU A 201 23.47 -0.79 -38.41
C GLU A 201 24.40 0.42 -38.59
N PHE A 202 23.90 1.64 -38.41
CA PHE A 202 24.70 2.86 -38.46
C PHE A 202 25.84 2.81 -37.43
N TYR A 203 25.55 2.45 -36.19
CA TYR A 203 26.50 2.43 -35.08
C TYR A 203 27.62 1.40 -35.26
N THR A 204 27.31 0.26 -35.88
CA THR A 204 28.28 -0.83 -36.11
C THR A 204 29.11 -0.64 -37.38
N SER A 205 28.67 0.20 -38.32
CA SER A 205 29.31 0.37 -39.62
C SER A 205 29.94 1.75 -39.85
N ALA A 206 29.34 2.82 -39.33
CA ALA A 206 29.84 4.18 -39.47
C ALA A 206 31.09 4.40 -38.62
N SER A 207 31.91 5.38 -39.02
CA SER A 207 33.10 5.71 -38.24
C SER A 207 32.73 6.35 -36.90
N ALA A 208 33.60 6.23 -35.90
CA ALA A 208 33.41 6.91 -34.62
C ALA A 208 33.22 8.43 -34.78
N ARG A 209 33.90 9.03 -35.77
CA ARG A 209 33.73 10.44 -36.15
C ARG A 209 32.30 10.74 -36.63
N GLU A 210 31.75 9.90 -37.49
CA GLU A 210 30.38 10.06 -38.00
C GLU A 210 29.34 9.90 -36.90
N VAL A 211 29.50 8.91 -36.03
CA VAL A 211 28.60 8.71 -34.86
C VAL A 211 28.66 9.92 -33.93
N PHE A 212 29.84 10.45 -33.62
CA PHE A 212 29.95 11.62 -32.73
C PHE A 212 29.39 12.89 -33.37
N ALA A 213 29.56 13.08 -34.68
CA ALA A 213 28.93 14.17 -35.41
C ALA A 213 27.40 14.04 -35.47
N PHE A 214 26.87 12.82 -35.44
CA PHE A 214 25.45 12.56 -35.30
C PHE A 214 24.96 12.95 -33.89
N LEU A 215 25.62 12.45 -32.83
CA LEU A 215 25.27 12.72 -31.44
C LEU A 215 25.33 14.21 -31.09
N ASP A 216 26.35 14.93 -31.58
CA ASP A 216 26.50 16.38 -31.37
C ASP A 216 25.33 17.17 -32.00
N ARG A 217 24.77 16.68 -33.11
CA ARG A 217 23.57 17.28 -33.69
C ARG A 217 22.32 16.89 -32.92
N ALA A 218 22.22 15.63 -32.50
CA ALA A 218 21.09 15.13 -31.75
C ALA A 218 20.92 15.90 -30.43
N ASP A 219 22.02 16.18 -29.70
CA ASP A 219 22.04 17.02 -28.49
C ASP A 219 21.51 18.45 -28.70
N GLY A 220 21.70 19.01 -29.89
CA GLY A 220 21.18 20.33 -30.26
C GLY A 220 19.74 20.33 -30.76
N THR A 221 19.08 19.18 -30.84
CA THR A 221 17.74 19.02 -31.44
C THR A 221 16.68 18.93 -30.34
N PRO A 222 15.59 19.74 -30.38
CA PRO A 222 14.51 19.63 -29.41
C PRO A 222 13.93 18.21 -29.36
N PHE A 223 13.48 17.77 -28.17
CA PHE A 223 12.92 16.44 -27.88
C PHE A 223 13.89 15.25 -28.01
N VAL A 224 15.16 15.51 -28.28
CA VAL A 224 16.16 14.45 -28.46
C VAL A 224 17.18 14.51 -27.33
N ASP A 225 17.02 13.62 -26.36
CA ASP A 225 17.94 13.50 -25.21
C ASP A 225 19.14 12.60 -25.57
N ALA A 226 20.03 13.08 -26.43
CA ALA A 226 21.20 12.34 -26.86
C ALA A 226 22.36 12.42 -25.84
N ASP A 227 23.00 11.27 -25.58
CA ASP A 227 24.21 11.22 -24.76
C ASP A 227 25.41 11.81 -25.51
N VAL A 228 25.99 12.90 -24.99
CA VAL A 228 27.15 13.57 -25.59
C VAL A 228 28.45 12.82 -25.25
N PRO A 229 29.37 12.62 -26.22
CA PRO A 229 30.62 11.91 -25.96
C PRO A 229 31.53 12.65 -24.97
N PRO A 230 32.17 11.93 -24.02
CA PRO A 230 33.18 12.49 -23.14
C PRO A 230 34.30 13.18 -23.92
N THR A 231 34.79 14.31 -23.41
CA THR A 231 35.77 15.16 -24.10
C THR A 231 37.02 14.39 -24.55
N ASP A 232 37.63 13.61 -23.65
CA ASP A 232 38.85 12.86 -23.95
C ASP A 232 38.64 11.81 -25.05
N LEU A 233 37.45 11.20 -25.11
CA LEU A 233 37.08 10.26 -26.17
C LEU A 233 36.84 10.96 -27.51
N ARG A 234 36.18 12.13 -27.48
CA ARG A 234 35.97 12.97 -28.66
C ARG A 234 37.30 13.46 -29.25
N GLU A 235 38.20 13.98 -28.41
CA GLU A 235 39.54 14.42 -28.81
C GLU A 235 40.33 13.27 -29.47
N TYR A 236 40.28 12.07 -28.89
CA TYR A 236 40.93 10.89 -29.47
C TYR A 236 40.38 10.54 -30.87
N VAL A 237 39.07 10.51 -31.02
CA VAL A 237 38.42 10.20 -32.30
C VAL A 237 38.73 11.25 -33.37
N ASP A 238 38.84 12.53 -32.99
CA ASP A 238 39.15 13.63 -33.91
C ASP A 238 40.63 13.64 -34.35
N GLU A 239 41.57 13.35 -33.43
CA GLU A 239 43.00 13.50 -33.68
C GLU A 239 43.65 12.28 -34.37
N TYR A 240 43.14 11.07 -34.14
CA TYR A 240 43.78 9.82 -34.58
C TYR A 240 43.05 9.17 -35.77
N GLU A 241 43.80 8.55 -36.70
CA GLU A 241 43.21 7.83 -37.86
C GLU A 241 42.27 6.69 -37.41
N ALA A 242 42.49 6.13 -36.23
CA ALA A 242 41.60 5.14 -35.62
C ALA A 242 40.16 5.65 -35.45
N GLY A 243 39.92 6.97 -35.41
CA GLY A 243 38.57 7.54 -35.40
C GLY A 243 37.75 7.28 -36.68
N GLU A 244 38.39 6.83 -37.77
CA GLU A 244 37.71 6.33 -38.98
C GLU A 244 37.16 4.91 -38.81
N GLU A 245 37.55 4.19 -37.76
CA GLU A 245 37.00 2.86 -37.42
C GLU A 245 35.68 3.02 -36.63
N PRO A 246 34.77 2.03 -36.71
CA PRO A 246 33.55 2.02 -35.89
C PRO A 246 33.85 1.95 -34.38
N LEU A 247 32.96 2.53 -33.57
CA LEU A 247 33.08 2.52 -32.11
C LEU A 247 33.20 1.11 -31.50
N PRO A 248 32.41 0.11 -31.94
CA PRO A 248 32.59 -1.28 -31.50
C PRO A 248 33.98 -1.85 -31.83
N THR A 249 34.55 -1.48 -32.99
CA THR A 249 35.89 -1.89 -33.39
C THR A 249 36.96 -1.26 -32.50
N LEU A 250 36.81 0.02 -32.15
CA LEU A 250 37.68 0.69 -31.18
C LEU A 250 37.61 0.06 -29.79
N LEU A 251 36.42 -0.36 -29.34
CA LEU A 251 36.28 -1.13 -28.10
C LEU A 251 36.98 -2.50 -28.17
N GLU A 252 36.90 -3.20 -29.30
CA GLU A 252 37.62 -4.45 -29.52
C GLU A 252 39.14 -4.23 -29.44
N TYR A 253 39.63 -3.15 -30.06
CA TYR A 253 41.04 -2.78 -30.01
C TYR A 253 41.50 -2.54 -28.56
N ALA A 254 40.65 -1.93 -27.73
CA ALA A 254 40.98 -1.68 -26.32
C ALA A 254 41.30 -2.97 -25.53
N ASP A 255 40.77 -4.13 -25.94
CA ASP A 255 41.08 -5.44 -25.35
C ASP A 255 42.36 -6.09 -25.88
N TYR A 256 42.95 -5.55 -26.94
CA TYR A 256 44.18 -6.08 -27.51
C TYR A 256 45.41 -5.77 -26.65
N SER A 257 46.41 -6.66 -26.72
CA SER A 257 47.73 -6.40 -26.10
C SER A 257 48.44 -5.24 -26.82
N ASN A 258 49.33 -4.51 -26.13
CA ASN A 258 50.07 -3.40 -26.74
C ASN A 258 50.80 -3.80 -28.04
N SER A 259 51.47 -4.97 -28.04
CA SER A 259 52.14 -5.51 -29.22
C SER A 259 51.21 -5.81 -30.40
N LYS A 260 49.91 -6.06 -30.12
CA LYS A 260 48.90 -6.28 -31.15
C LYS A 260 48.35 -4.93 -31.63
N LEU A 261 48.15 -3.98 -30.71
CA LEU A 261 47.67 -2.62 -31.01
C LEU A 261 48.61 -1.81 -31.91
N GLU A 262 49.94 -1.98 -31.79
CA GLU A 262 50.94 -1.33 -32.67
C GLU A 262 50.74 -1.65 -34.17
N HIS A 263 49.89 -2.64 -34.51
CA HIS A 263 49.52 -2.97 -35.88
C HIS A 263 48.21 -2.32 -36.37
N TYR A 264 47.40 -1.77 -35.46
CA TYR A 264 46.08 -1.19 -35.76
C TYR A 264 46.02 0.31 -35.49
N VAL A 265 46.82 0.82 -34.56
CA VAL A 265 46.80 2.24 -34.18
C VAL A 265 48.20 2.80 -33.98
N ASP A 266 48.35 4.10 -34.27
CA ASP A 266 49.62 4.82 -34.14
C ASP A 266 50.07 5.00 -32.69
N ASP A 267 49.11 5.14 -31.76
CA ASP A 267 49.37 5.30 -30.33
C ASP A 267 48.45 4.38 -29.49
N PRO A 268 48.92 3.17 -29.14
CA PRO A 268 48.19 2.24 -28.27
C PRO A 268 47.88 2.80 -26.87
N GLY A 269 48.69 3.73 -26.36
CA GLY A 269 48.52 4.32 -25.03
C GLY A 269 47.37 5.32 -25.01
N ALA A 270 47.28 6.14 -26.04
CA ALA A 270 46.17 7.07 -26.24
C ALA A 270 44.82 6.32 -26.36
N LEU A 271 44.77 5.25 -27.18
CA LEU A 271 43.55 4.44 -27.31
C LEU A 271 43.06 3.88 -25.97
N ARG A 272 43.97 3.32 -25.15
CA ARG A 272 43.58 2.76 -23.85
C ARG A 272 43.09 3.82 -22.86
N THR A 273 43.64 5.01 -22.92
CA THR A 273 43.29 6.08 -21.98
C THR A 273 41.95 6.72 -22.35
N ALA A 274 41.66 6.84 -23.65
CA ALA A 274 40.41 7.43 -24.13
C ALA A 274 39.28 6.39 -24.27
N VAL A 275 39.51 5.28 -24.96
CA VAL A 275 38.45 4.31 -25.32
C VAL A 275 38.15 3.35 -24.16
N ALA A 276 39.17 2.76 -23.53
CA ALA A 276 38.94 1.74 -22.49
C ALA A 276 38.31 2.33 -21.22
N VAL A 277 38.62 3.59 -20.89
CA VAL A 277 38.04 4.30 -19.73
C VAL A 277 36.55 4.57 -19.94
N HIS A 278 36.13 4.84 -21.18
CA HIS A 278 34.76 5.20 -21.53
C HIS A 278 33.96 4.04 -22.13
N ARG A 279 34.37 2.79 -21.90
CA ARG A 279 33.65 1.59 -22.38
C ARG A 279 32.15 1.63 -22.09
N THR A 280 31.76 1.92 -20.86
CA THR A 280 30.35 1.94 -20.46
C THR A 280 29.53 2.99 -21.18
N TYR A 281 30.13 4.13 -21.57
CA TYR A 281 29.44 5.11 -22.39
C TYR A 281 29.16 4.53 -23.77
N VAL A 282 30.19 3.97 -24.43
CA VAL A 282 30.09 3.39 -25.77
C VAL A 282 29.12 2.19 -25.81
N GLU A 283 29.11 1.34 -24.77
CA GLU A 283 28.18 0.19 -24.67
C GLU A 283 26.72 0.58 -24.43
N ARG A 284 26.44 1.82 -23.99
CA ARG A 284 25.09 2.28 -23.66
C ARG A 284 24.44 3.13 -24.75
N LEU A 285 25.18 3.47 -25.80
CA LEU A 285 24.61 4.21 -26.93
C LEU A 285 23.62 3.32 -27.67
N ASP A 286 22.38 3.79 -27.76
CA ASP A 286 21.30 3.14 -28.47
C ASP A 286 20.42 4.18 -29.19
N ALA A 287 19.35 3.69 -29.83
CA ALA A 287 18.45 4.51 -30.62
C ALA A 287 17.33 5.14 -29.79
N GLU A 288 17.28 4.95 -28.47
CA GLU A 288 16.14 5.37 -27.65
C GLU A 288 15.76 6.86 -27.85
N PRO A 289 16.73 7.82 -27.95
CA PRO A 289 16.41 9.23 -28.22
C PRO A 289 15.75 9.52 -29.58
N LEU A 290 15.66 8.51 -30.46
CA LEU A 290 15.03 8.61 -31.78
C LEU A 290 13.66 7.93 -31.82
N THR A 291 13.23 7.30 -30.73
CA THR A 291 11.96 6.57 -30.66
C THR A 291 10.85 7.49 -30.15
N LEU A 292 9.61 7.13 -30.47
CA LEU A 292 8.41 7.81 -29.97
C LEU A 292 7.87 7.08 -28.74
N ASP A 293 7.49 7.84 -27.72
CA ASP A 293 6.91 7.30 -26.48
C ASP A 293 5.53 6.63 -26.69
N TRP A 294 5.19 5.73 -25.77
CA TRP A 294 3.86 5.14 -25.67
C TRP A 294 3.29 5.24 -24.24
N PRO A 295 2.07 5.76 -24.06
CA PRO A 295 1.19 6.39 -25.05
C PRO A 295 1.80 7.69 -25.61
N PRO A 296 1.51 8.05 -26.87
CA PRO A 296 2.14 9.21 -27.49
C PRO A 296 1.66 10.55 -26.91
N ALA A 297 2.46 11.60 -27.13
CA ALA A 297 2.19 12.99 -26.73
C ALA A 297 0.92 13.57 -27.40
N GLU A 298 0.49 14.78 -27.05
CA GLU A 298 -0.65 15.44 -27.73
C GLU A 298 -0.36 15.70 -29.21
N GLY A 299 -1.39 15.78 -30.06
CA GLY A 299 -1.20 15.76 -31.52
C GLY A 299 -0.27 16.85 -32.06
N ASP A 300 -0.39 18.08 -31.55
CA ASP A 300 0.49 19.20 -31.93
C ASP A 300 1.94 19.01 -31.43
N GLU A 301 2.10 18.45 -30.22
CA GLU A 301 3.41 18.16 -29.62
C GLU A 301 4.12 17.02 -30.37
N LEU A 302 3.44 15.89 -30.56
CA LEU A 302 3.95 14.76 -31.33
C LEU A 302 4.31 15.17 -32.76
N ALA A 303 3.46 15.96 -33.41
CA ALA A 303 3.74 16.41 -34.77
C ALA A 303 5.00 17.30 -34.84
N TYR A 304 5.24 18.09 -33.79
CA TYR A 304 6.42 18.95 -33.69
C TYR A 304 7.68 18.16 -33.36
N GLU A 305 7.62 17.23 -32.39
CA GLU A 305 8.67 16.26 -32.08
C GLU A 305 9.11 15.52 -33.34
N ILE A 306 8.16 15.00 -34.12
CA ILE A 306 8.48 14.30 -35.37
C ILE A 306 9.14 15.23 -36.41
N ASP A 307 8.74 16.49 -36.49
CA ASP A 307 9.37 17.46 -37.40
C ASP A 307 10.86 17.68 -37.05
N GLU A 308 11.23 17.60 -35.77
CA GLU A 308 12.61 17.69 -35.28
C GLU A 308 13.38 16.36 -35.43
N LEU A 309 12.71 15.20 -35.32
CA LEU A 309 13.32 13.87 -35.51
C LEU A 309 13.66 13.56 -36.97
N ILE A 310 12.81 13.96 -37.94
CA ILE A 310 12.99 13.62 -39.37
C ILE A 310 14.41 13.94 -39.89
N PRO A 311 15.00 15.14 -39.65
CA PRO A 311 16.37 15.44 -40.07
C PRO A 311 17.46 14.55 -39.48
N LEU A 312 17.27 13.98 -38.29
CA LEU A 312 18.20 13.04 -37.67
C LEU A 312 18.02 11.65 -38.26
N VAL A 313 16.79 11.14 -38.28
CA VAL A 313 16.44 9.82 -38.79
C VAL A 313 16.86 9.65 -40.25
N SER A 314 16.70 10.69 -41.07
CA SER A 314 17.13 10.66 -42.49
C SER A 314 18.64 10.48 -42.70
N ARG A 315 19.47 10.53 -41.65
CA ARG A 315 20.91 10.23 -41.73
C ARG A 315 21.26 8.79 -41.44
N VAL A 316 20.43 8.09 -40.68
CA VAL A 316 20.72 6.76 -40.15
C VAL A 316 19.80 5.70 -40.74
N ALA A 317 18.57 6.06 -41.05
CA ALA A 317 17.55 5.17 -41.56
C ALA A 317 17.20 5.46 -43.02
N ASP A 318 16.53 4.49 -43.64
CA ASP A 318 16.11 4.56 -45.04
C ASP A 318 14.86 5.43 -45.26
N ASP A 319 14.55 5.67 -46.54
CA ASP A 319 13.39 6.46 -46.93
C ASP A 319 12.06 5.84 -46.46
N GLU A 320 12.00 4.52 -46.28
CA GLU A 320 10.80 3.82 -45.78
C GLU A 320 10.56 4.13 -44.30
N THR A 321 11.58 4.08 -43.46
CA THR A 321 11.50 4.45 -42.03
C THR A 321 11.06 5.92 -41.87
N VAL A 322 11.65 6.82 -42.66
CA VAL A 322 11.26 8.24 -42.67
C VAL A 322 9.83 8.43 -43.17
N ALA A 323 9.36 7.62 -44.13
CA ALA A 323 7.98 7.66 -44.60
C ALA A 323 6.98 7.18 -43.54
N THR A 324 7.32 6.14 -42.77
CA THR A 324 6.52 5.69 -41.61
C THR A 324 6.40 6.81 -40.58
N LEU A 325 7.51 7.43 -40.21
CA LEU A 325 7.53 8.55 -39.26
C LEU A 325 6.67 9.75 -39.75
N ARG A 326 6.75 10.09 -41.03
CA ARG A 326 5.88 11.13 -41.63
C ARG A 326 4.40 10.75 -41.60
N SER A 327 4.08 9.48 -41.75
CA SER A 327 2.70 8.97 -41.67
C SER A 327 2.16 9.09 -40.24
N VAL A 328 2.98 8.82 -39.21
CA VAL A 328 2.62 9.07 -37.80
C VAL A 328 2.36 10.56 -37.56
N ARG A 329 3.19 11.45 -38.10
CA ARG A 329 2.97 12.91 -38.02
C ARG A 329 1.67 13.35 -38.70
N GLU A 330 1.33 12.75 -39.83
CA GLU A 330 0.06 13.03 -40.50
C GLU A 330 -1.13 12.55 -39.67
N LEU A 331 -1.01 11.37 -39.06
CA LEU A 331 -2.00 10.86 -38.11
C LEU A 331 -2.13 11.79 -36.90
N ALA A 332 -1.04 12.30 -36.33
CA ALA A 332 -1.05 13.23 -35.19
C ALA A 332 -1.81 14.54 -35.45
N ARG A 333 -1.90 14.95 -36.72
CA ARG A 333 -2.64 16.15 -37.15
C ARG A 333 -4.09 15.87 -37.52
N ASP A 334 -4.50 14.60 -37.51
CA ASP A 334 -5.87 14.19 -37.83
C ASP A 334 -6.80 14.43 -36.63
N GLU A 335 -8.05 14.77 -36.89
CA GLU A 335 -9.05 14.99 -35.84
C GLU A 335 -9.39 13.68 -35.08
N GLU A 336 -9.20 12.50 -35.70
CA GLU A 336 -9.37 11.18 -35.08
C GLU A 336 -8.24 10.87 -34.08
N TYR A 337 -7.09 11.55 -34.16
CA TYR A 337 -5.93 11.28 -33.33
C TYR A 337 -6.24 11.35 -31.84
N GLU A 338 -6.83 12.45 -31.37
CA GLU A 338 -7.09 12.65 -29.95
C GLU A 338 -8.07 11.62 -29.39
N ARG A 339 -8.96 11.09 -30.23
CA ARG A 339 -9.85 9.97 -29.87
C ARG A 339 -9.06 8.68 -29.67
N LEU A 340 -8.19 8.31 -30.63
CA LEU A 340 -7.34 7.12 -30.54
C LEU A 340 -6.33 7.22 -29.39
N ARG A 341 -5.71 8.38 -29.23
CA ARG A 341 -4.74 8.68 -28.17
C ARG A 341 -5.39 8.56 -26.80
N ARG A 342 -6.57 9.16 -26.60
CA ARG A 342 -7.28 9.05 -25.31
C ARG A 342 -7.60 7.59 -24.98
N ALA A 343 -8.11 6.82 -25.95
CA ALA A 343 -8.35 5.39 -25.76
C ALA A 343 -7.06 4.61 -25.43
N ALA A 344 -5.95 4.92 -26.11
CA ALA A 344 -4.65 4.33 -25.84
C ALA A 344 -4.12 4.67 -24.44
N ALA A 345 -4.27 5.92 -24.01
CA ALA A 345 -3.85 6.38 -22.71
C ALA A 345 -4.62 5.67 -21.59
N VAL A 346 -5.95 5.53 -21.72
CA VAL A 346 -6.77 4.82 -20.74
C VAL A 346 -6.40 3.34 -20.68
N ARG A 347 -6.25 2.67 -21.83
CA ARG A 347 -5.83 1.26 -21.88
C ARG A 347 -4.41 1.00 -21.37
N HIS A 348 -3.57 2.03 -21.35
CA HIS A 348 -2.21 1.92 -20.80
C HIS A 348 -2.17 2.21 -19.29
N ALA A 349 -3.01 3.14 -18.83
CA ALA A 349 -3.05 3.56 -17.44
C ALA A 349 -3.79 2.55 -16.55
N LEU A 350 -4.85 1.93 -17.06
CA LEU A 350 -5.73 1.05 -16.31
C LEU A 350 -5.37 -0.42 -16.48
N ASP A 351 -5.61 -1.19 -15.42
CA ASP A 351 -5.55 -2.65 -15.48
C ASP A 351 -6.84 -3.28 -16.00
N ASP A 352 -6.84 -4.61 -16.21
CA ASP A 352 -8.00 -5.32 -16.77
C ASP A 352 -9.28 -5.15 -15.90
N PRO A 353 -9.24 -5.28 -14.55
CA PRO A 353 -10.40 -5.00 -13.69
C PRO A 353 -10.96 -3.58 -13.82
N GLU A 354 -10.11 -2.56 -13.87
CA GLU A 354 -10.53 -1.16 -13.99
C GLU A 354 -11.11 -0.85 -15.37
N LEU A 355 -10.51 -1.42 -16.42
CA LEU A 355 -11.06 -1.35 -17.77
C LEU A 355 -12.45 -2.00 -17.87
N ASP A 356 -12.67 -3.16 -17.24
CA ASP A 356 -13.98 -3.82 -17.20
C ASP A 356 -15.06 -2.92 -16.56
N LEU A 357 -14.70 -2.12 -15.55
CA LEU A 357 -15.64 -1.16 -14.93
C LEU A 357 -16.10 -0.08 -15.92
N LEU A 358 -15.18 0.42 -16.75
CA LEU A 358 -15.48 1.41 -17.79
C LEU A 358 -16.30 0.79 -18.93
N GLU A 359 -15.87 -0.36 -19.45
CA GLU A 359 -16.58 -1.06 -20.53
C GLU A 359 -18.02 -1.41 -20.15
N ARG A 360 -18.26 -1.74 -18.88
CA ARG A 360 -19.59 -2.05 -18.36
C ARG A 360 -20.40 -0.82 -17.96
N GLY A 361 -19.79 0.37 -17.95
CA GLY A 361 -20.43 1.62 -17.54
C GLY A 361 -20.90 1.64 -16.08
N VAL A 362 -20.18 0.95 -15.19
CA VAL A 362 -20.56 0.82 -13.77
C VAL A 362 -19.70 1.66 -12.82
N ILE A 363 -18.68 2.37 -13.34
CA ILE A 363 -17.74 3.12 -12.52
C ILE A 363 -18.43 4.19 -11.65
N ASP A 364 -19.39 4.94 -12.21
CA ASP A 364 -20.15 5.96 -11.47
C ASP A 364 -21.01 5.36 -10.35
N ASP A 365 -21.54 4.15 -10.55
CA ASP A 365 -22.27 3.43 -9.50
C ASP A 365 -21.32 3.02 -8.37
N ARG A 366 -20.09 2.60 -8.70
CA ARG A 366 -19.05 2.24 -7.72
C ARG A 366 -18.57 3.43 -6.91
N VAL A 367 -18.31 4.57 -7.55
CA VAL A 367 -17.98 5.82 -6.85
C VAL A 367 -19.11 6.18 -5.88
N ARG A 368 -20.37 6.19 -6.34
CA ARG A 368 -21.53 6.49 -5.48
C ARG A 368 -21.73 5.48 -4.35
N GLU A 369 -21.37 4.22 -4.55
CA GLU A 369 -21.39 3.21 -3.50
C GLU A 369 -20.33 3.51 -2.43
N ALA A 370 -19.09 3.74 -2.85
CA ALA A 370 -17.98 4.08 -1.95
C ALA A 370 -18.24 5.38 -1.17
N GLU A 371 -18.74 6.43 -1.82
CA GLU A 371 -19.09 7.70 -1.16
C GLU A 371 -20.16 7.53 -0.07
N ARG A 372 -21.19 6.72 -0.34
CA ARG A 372 -22.24 6.43 0.65
C ARG A 372 -21.68 5.66 1.84
N THR A 373 -20.88 4.64 1.59
CA THR A 373 -20.24 3.86 2.65
C THR A 373 -19.30 4.73 3.48
N LEU A 374 -18.54 5.61 2.84
CA LEU A 374 -17.64 6.54 3.52
C LEU A 374 -18.42 7.45 4.47
N SER A 375 -19.50 8.07 3.97
CA SER A 375 -20.39 8.89 4.80
C SER A 375 -20.94 8.10 6.01
N ILE A 376 -21.35 6.85 5.82
CA ILE A 376 -21.83 6.01 6.92
C ILE A 376 -20.72 5.72 7.94
N ALA A 377 -19.51 5.40 7.48
CA ALA A 377 -18.38 5.13 8.36
C ALA A 377 -17.97 6.38 9.17
N GLU A 378 -18.00 7.56 8.56
CA GLU A 378 -17.75 8.84 9.23
C GLU A 378 -18.82 9.17 10.27
N ASP A 379 -20.09 8.97 9.93
CA ASP A 379 -21.21 9.16 10.86
C ASP A 379 -21.06 8.26 12.08
N VAL A 380 -20.77 6.96 11.88
CA VAL A 380 -20.52 6.01 12.98
C VAL A 380 -19.33 6.44 13.84
N LEU A 381 -18.20 6.79 13.23
CA LEU A 381 -17.01 7.19 13.97
C LEU A 381 -17.24 8.44 14.82
N THR A 382 -18.10 9.35 14.35
CA THR A 382 -18.52 10.56 15.05
C THR A 382 -19.52 10.24 16.16
N GLU A 383 -20.57 9.46 15.86
CA GLU A 383 -21.59 9.02 16.81
C GLU A 383 -20.98 8.29 18.01
N THR A 384 -20.01 7.42 17.74
CA THR A 384 -19.35 6.57 18.74
C THR A 384 -18.15 7.25 19.41
N GLU A 385 -17.93 8.55 19.18
CA GLU A 385 -16.87 9.29 19.86
C GLU A 385 -17.15 9.39 21.37
N ARG A 386 -16.13 9.17 22.18
CA ARG A 386 -16.19 9.22 23.65
C ARG A 386 -15.23 10.31 24.15
N GLU A 387 -15.69 11.11 25.11
CA GLU A 387 -14.91 12.15 25.79
C GLU A 387 -13.77 11.60 26.67
#